data_AF-A0A2A9E8Y1-F1
#
_entry.id   AF-A0A2A9E8Y1-F1
#
_cell.length_a   1.000
_cell.length_b   1.000
_cell.length_c   1.000
_cell.angle_alpha   90.00
_cell.angle_beta   90.00
_cell.angle_gamma   90.00
#
_symmetry.space_group_name_H-M   'P 1'
#
loop_
_entity.id
_entity.type
_entity.pdbx_description
1 polymer ?
#
loop_
_entity_poly.entity_id
_entity_poly.type
_entity_poly.pdbx_seq_one_letter_code
_entity_poly.pdbx_strand_id
1 'polypeptide(L)'
;MTIDRDDAPRPARRHRGRLLLLALLSAATWFGWFGWDTTYQVDASGNTSGPYETWQGLGAVLTIVSLVVVGTALRLGTALVALATAAGLTAGFVITSAPQDSSGLWGAGALFLAVGVFLGAAVVSYVTAWWLRHRTP
;
A
#
# COMPACT_ATOMS: atom_id res chain seq x y z
N MET A 1 43.91 -24.24 -14.70
CA MET A 1 42.54 -24.13 -15.24
C MET A 1 41.58 -24.40 -14.08
N THR A 2 41.35 -23.38 -13.26
CA THR A 2 40.43 -23.42 -12.12
C THR A 2 39.12 -22.82 -12.58
N ILE A 3 38.07 -23.65 -12.65
CA ILE A 3 36.70 -23.19 -12.79
C ILE A 3 36.35 -22.53 -11.46
N ASP A 4 36.39 -21.20 -11.44
CA ASP A 4 35.89 -20.43 -10.31
C ASP A 4 34.37 -20.50 -10.31
N ARG A 5 33.82 -21.13 -9.27
CA ARG A 5 32.39 -21.30 -9.02
C ARG A 5 31.95 -20.19 -8.07
N ASP A 6 31.86 -18.96 -8.55
CA ASP A 6 31.31 -17.85 -7.78
C ASP A 6 30.16 -17.15 -8.51
N ASP A 7 29.17 -17.94 -8.95
CA ASP A 7 27.83 -17.45 -9.27
C ASP A 7 27.04 -17.20 -7.97
N ALA A 8 27.54 -16.32 -7.10
CA ALA A 8 26.80 -15.88 -5.93
C ALA A 8 25.54 -15.09 -6.37
N PRO A 9 24.32 -15.41 -5.89
CA PRO A 9 23.11 -14.72 -6.30
C PRO A 9 23.15 -13.23 -5.95
N ARG A 10 23.10 -12.39 -7.00
CA ARG A 10 23.26 -10.92 -6.97
C ARG A 10 22.27 -10.25 -5.98
N PRO A 11 22.73 -9.33 -5.11
CA PRO A 11 21.93 -8.68 -4.05
C PRO A 11 20.65 -7.97 -4.56
N ALA A 12 20.61 -7.60 -5.85
CA ALA A 12 19.46 -6.99 -6.51
C ALA A 12 18.18 -7.86 -6.47
N ARG A 13 18.28 -9.20 -6.46
CA ARG A 13 17.10 -10.08 -6.44
C ARG A 13 16.33 -10.00 -5.12
N ARG A 14 17.03 -9.80 -4.00
CA ARG A 14 16.43 -9.75 -2.65
C ARG A 14 15.56 -8.51 -2.44
N HIS A 15 15.97 -7.35 -2.96
CA HIS A 15 15.18 -6.12 -2.86
C HIS A 15 13.89 -6.19 -3.68
N ARG A 16 13.95 -6.76 -4.89
CA ARG A 16 12.77 -6.95 -5.75
C ARG A 16 11.71 -7.83 -5.09
N GLY A 17 12.11 -8.97 -4.51
CA GLY A 17 11.18 -9.86 -3.81
C GLY A 17 10.48 -9.19 -2.62
N ARG A 18 11.20 -8.38 -1.85
CA ARG A 18 10.64 -7.62 -0.71
C ARG A 18 9.69 -6.52 -1.16
N LEU A 19 10.00 -5.81 -2.24
CA LEU A 19 9.12 -4.79 -2.82
C LEU A 19 7.83 -5.41 -3.38
N LEU A 20 7.93 -6.56 -4.03
CA LEU A 20 6.77 -7.31 -4.49
C LEU A 20 5.90 -7.77 -3.30
N LEU A 21 6.51 -8.30 -2.25
CA LEU A 21 5.79 -8.67 -1.04
C LEU A 21 5.08 -7.45 -0.42
N LEU A 22 5.74 -6.30 -0.34
CA LEU A 22 5.14 -5.06 0.17
C LEU A 22 3.94 -4.62 -0.67
N ALA A 23 4.03 -4.70 -2.00
CA ALA A 23 2.91 -4.40 -2.89
C ALA A 23 1.74 -5.38 -2.68
N LEU A 24 2.03 -6.68 -2.55
CA LEU A 24 1.02 -7.70 -2.29
C LEU A 24 0.33 -7.52 -0.93
N LEU A 25 1.08 -7.19 0.12
CA LEU A 25 0.51 -6.90 1.45
C LEU A 25 -0.33 -5.62 1.44
N SER A 26 0.10 -4.60 0.70
CA SER A 26 -0.69 -3.38 0.49
C SER A 26 -1.99 -3.67 -0.26
N ALA A 27 -1.96 -4.55 -1.27
CA ALA A 27 -3.17 -5.02 -1.94
C ALA A 27 -4.08 -5.84 -1.00
N ALA A 28 -3.50 -6.75 -0.21
CA ALA A 28 -4.23 -7.54 0.78
C ALA A 28 -4.90 -6.66 1.85
N THR A 29 -4.33 -5.49 2.15
CA THR A 29 -4.92 -4.51 3.08
C THR A 29 -6.27 -4.01 2.57
N TRP A 30 -6.43 -3.81 1.25
CA TRP A 30 -7.73 -3.49 0.66
C TRP A 30 -8.76 -4.56 1.00
N PHE A 31 -8.45 -5.83 0.70
CA PHE A 31 -9.38 -6.94 0.92
C PHE A 31 -9.67 -7.18 2.40
N GLY A 32 -8.67 -7.00 3.27
CA GLY A 32 -8.83 -7.19 4.71
C GLY A 32 -9.73 -6.16 5.40
N TRP A 33 -9.80 -4.93 4.88
CA TRP A 33 -10.59 -3.86 5.49
C TRP A 33 -11.86 -3.50 4.72
N PHE A 34 -11.84 -3.61 3.40
CA PHE A 34 -12.90 -3.13 2.52
C PHE A 34 -13.50 -4.23 1.64
N GLY A 35 -12.85 -5.38 1.50
CA GLY A 35 -13.27 -6.42 0.55
C GLY A 35 -14.47 -7.27 0.99
N TRP A 36 -14.90 -7.18 2.24
CA TRP A 36 -15.89 -8.07 2.83
C TRP A 36 -17.17 -7.38 3.31
N ASP A 37 -17.13 -6.07 3.53
CA ASP A 37 -18.30 -5.31 3.97
C ASP A 37 -18.91 -4.55 2.79
N THR A 38 -20.14 -4.90 2.44
CA THR A 38 -20.87 -4.34 1.31
C THR A 38 -22.20 -3.71 1.74
N THR A 39 -22.46 -3.63 3.05
CA THR A 39 -23.76 -3.21 3.56
C THR A 39 -23.80 -1.70 3.72
N TYR A 40 -24.67 -1.04 2.97
CA TYR A 40 -24.99 0.37 3.19
C TYR A 40 -25.89 0.54 4.42
N GLN A 41 -25.54 1.50 5.26
CA GLN A 41 -26.31 1.87 6.44
C GLN A 41 -27.17 3.09 6.10
N VAL A 42 -28.37 3.16 6.68
CA VAL A 42 -29.25 4.33 6.53
C VAL A 42 -29.45 4.92 7.90
N ASP A 43 -29.09 6.19 8.07
CA ASP A 43 -29.28 6.89 9.34
C ASP A 43 -30.74 7.33 9.53
N ALA A 44 -31.07 7.80 10.73
CA ALA A 44 -32.42 8.27 11.07
C ALA A 44 -32.88 9.50 10.26
N SER A 45 -31.96 10.17 9.57
CA SER A 45 -32.24 11.29 8.66
C SER A 45 -32.51 10.80 7.23
N GLY A 46 -32.47 9.48 6.99
CA GLY A 46 -32.62 8.87 5.67
C GLY A 46 -31.35 8.95 4.81
N ASN A 47 -30.23 9.41 5.37
CA ASN A 47 -28.98 9.51 4.63
C ASN A 47 -28.30 8.14 4.58
N THR A 48 -27.93 7.71 3.36
CA THR A 48 -27.25 6.43 3.16
C THR A 48 -25.75 6.64 3.31
N SER A 49 -25.13 5.94 4.26
CA SER A 49 -23.69 5.88 4.48
C SER A 49 -23.18 4.46 4.21
N GLY A 50 -21.88 4.34 3.98
CA GLY A 50 -21.24 3.05 3.72
C GLY A 50 -20.80 2.85 2.27
N PRO A 51 -20.34 1.64 1.92
CA PRO A 51 -20.38 0.44 2.76
C PRO A 51 -19.31 0.39 3.86
N TYR A 52 -18.36 1.33 3.88
CA TYR A 52 -17.25 1.31 4.83
C TYR A 52 -17.49 2.18 6.07
N GLU A 53 -17.17 1.62 7.22
CA GLU A 53 -17.20 2.29 8.51
C GLU A 53 -15.90 3.03 8.80
N THR A 54 -15.98 4.06 9.67
CA THR A 54 -14.81 4.89 10.02
C THR A 54 -13.67 4.06 10.59
N TRP A 55 -13.96 3.03 11.39
CA TRP A 55 -12.94 2.17 11.99
C TRP A 55 -12.22 1.28 10.96
N GLN A 56 -12.90 0.86 9.87
CA GLN A 56 -12.26 0.12 8.78
C GLN A 56 -11.25 1.01 8.05
N GLY A 57 -11.63 2.27 7.81
CA GLY A 57 -10.74 3.29 7.24
C GLY A 57 -9.50 3.51 8.10
N LEU A 58 -9.68 3.70 9.42
CA LEU A 58 -8.56 3.87 10.34
C LEU A 58 -7.66 2.64 10.41
N GLY A 59 -8.24 1.43 10.43
CA GLY A 59 -7.51 0.18 10.41
C GLY A 59 -6.65 0.01 9.16
N ALA A 60 -7.19 0.34 7.99
CA ALA A 60 -6.45 0.33 6.73
C ALA A 60 -5.28 1.32 6.74
N VAL A 61 -5.51 2.56 7.21
CA VAL A 61 -4.46 3.58 7.33
C VAL A 61 -3.32 3.11 8.24
N LEU A 62 -3.65 2.61 9.44
CA LEU A 62 -2.65 2.10 10.38
C LEU A 62 -1.85 0.92 9.81
N THR A 63 -2.50 0.03 9.07
CA THR A 63 -1.85 -1.10 8.40
C THR A 63 -0.85 -0.61 7.35
N ILE A 64 -1.28 0.30 6.46
CA ILE A 64 -0.42 0.87 5.42
C ILE A 64 0.76 1.63 6.02
N VAL A 65 0.53 2.48 7.03
CA VAL A 65 1.61 3.21 7.72
C VAL A 65 2.63 2.23 8.29
N SER A 66 2.17 1.16 8.93
CA SER A 66 3.05 0.12 9.49
C SER A 66 3.90 -0.56 8.41
N LEU A 67 3.29 -0.93 7.28
CA LEU A 67 4.00 -1.51 6.14
C LEU A 67 5.06 -0.56 5.56
N VAL A 68 4.73 0.73 5.43
CA VAL A 68 5.64 1.76 4.94
C VAL A 68 6.83 1.96 5.88
N VAL A 69 6.57 2.03 7.20
CA VAL A 69 7.61 2.16 8.23
C VAL A 69 8.56 0.97 8.18
N VAL A 70 8.03 -0.26 8.16
CA VAL A 70 8.84 -1.48 8.09
C VAL A 70 9.63 -1.55 6.78
N GLY A 71 8.99 -1.28 5.64
CA GLY A 71 9.66 -1.27 4.33
C GLY A 71 10.80 -0.26 4.27
N THR A 72 10.62 0.91 4.88
CA THR A 72 11.66 1.95 4.98
C THR A 72 12.79 1.52 5.92
N ALA A 73 12.48 0.94 7.08
CA ALA A 73 13.47 0.43 8.03
C ALA A 73 14.33 -0.69 7.43
N LEU A 74 13.76 -1.50 6.52
CA LEU A 74 14.49 -2.50 5.72
C LEU A 74 15.34 -1.91 4.58
N ARG A 75 15.46 -0.57 4.50
CA ARG A 75 16.26 0.17 3.52
C ARG A 75 15.91 -0.16 2.06
N LEU A 76 14.62 -0.35 1.76
CA LEU A 76 14.16 -0.66 0.39
C LEU A 76 14.14 0.55 -0.56
N GLY A 77 14.53 1.75 -0.08
CA GLY A 77 14.46 3.00 -0.82
C GLY A 77 13.10 3.67 -0.67
N THR A 78 13.07 4.92 -0.18
CA THR A 78 11.82 5.62 0.19
C THR A 78 10.86 5.78 -0.99
N ALA A 79 11.36 6.13 -2.18
CA ALA A 79 10.55 6.24 -3.39
C ALA A 79 9.95 4.89 -3.84
N LEU A 80 10.72 3.81 -3.72
CA LEU A 80 10.27 2.47 -4.10
C LEU A 80 9.22 1.92 -3.11
N VAL A 81 9.37 2.21 -1.82
CA VAL A 81 8.38 1.88 -0.79
C VAL A 81 7.07 2.61 -1.08
N ALA A 82 7.11 3.91 -1.34
CA ALA A 82 5.93 4.70 -1.67
C ALA A 82 5.23 4.19 -2.94
N LEU A 83 6.01 3.92 -3.99
CA LEU A 83 5.48 3.40 -5.26
C LEU A 83 4.85 2.01 -5.10
N ALA A 84 5.54 1.07 -4.44
CA ALA A 84 5.04 -0.28 -4.23
C ALA A 84 3.76 -0.30 -3.37
N THR A 85 3.70 0.55 -2.35
CA THR A 85 2.53 0.69 -1.47
C THR A 85 1.32 1.24 -2.23
N ALA A 86 1.52 2.35 -2.97
CA ALA A 86 0.48 2.97 -3.78
C ALA A 86 -0.03 2.00 -4.86
N ALA A 87 0.89 1.38 -5.61
CA ALA A 87 0.52 0.42 -6.64
C ALA A 87 -0.26 -0.77 -6.08
N GLY A 88 0.19 -1.33 -4.94
CA GLY A 88 -0.47 -2.47 -4.30
C GLY A 88 -1.88 -2.16 -3.83
N LEU A 89 -2.05 -1.10 -3.02
CA LEU A 89 -3.36 -0.74 -2.49
C LEU A 89 -4.35 -0.34 -3.60
N THR A 90 -3.90 0.46 -4.58
CA THR A 90 -4.72 0.83 -5.73
C THR A 90 -5.09 -0.37 -6.59
N ALA A 91 -4.20 -1.37 -6.75
CA ALA A 91 -4.55 -2.59 -7.46
C ALA A 91 -5.68 -3.35 -6.76
N GLY A 92 -5.66 -3.44 -5.42
CA GLY A 92 -6.76 -4.00 -4.64
C GLY A 92 -8.10 -3.31 -4.93
N PHE A 93 -8.09 -1.96 -4.90
CA PHE A 93 -9.26 -1.15 -5.25
C PHE A 93 -9.74 -1.40 -6.68
N VAL A 94 -8.85 -1.39 -7.67
CA VAL A 94 -9.22 -1.57 -9.08
C VAL A 94 -9.84 -2.93 -9.31
N ILE A 95 -9.30 -3.99 -8.69
CA ILE A 95 -9.83 -5.36 -8.82
C ILE A 95 -11.28 -5.45 -8.34
N THR A 96 -11.65 -4.74 -7.28
CA THR A 96 -13.03 -4.77 -6.76
C THR A 96 -13.96 -3.78 -7.46
N SER A 97 -13.46 -2.61 -7.87
CA SER A 97 -14.29 -1.50 -8.34
C SER A 97 -14.55 -1.54 -9.84
N ALA A 98 -13.55 -1.87 -10.66
CA ALA A 98 -13.68 -1.85 -12.12
C ALA A 98 -14.79 -2.78 -12.66
N PRO A 99 -15.02 -3.99 -12.10
CA PRO A 99 -16.10 -4.87 -12.57
C PRO A 99 -17.52 -4.38 -12.24
N GLN A 100 -17.66 -3.51 -11.23
CA GLN A 100 -18.95 -3.08 -10.69
C GLN A 100 -19.41 -1.72 -11.22
N ASP A 101 -18.52 -0.98 -11.91
CA ASP A 101 -18.78 0.40 -12.33
C ASP A 101 -18.69 0.58 -13.85
N SER A 102 -19.84 0.77 -14.48
CA SER A 102 -19.96 1.07 -15.91
C SER A 102 -19.78 2.56 -16.26
N SER A 103 -19.74 3.46 -15.28
CA SER A 103 -19.60 4.91 -15.51
C SER A 103 -18.17 5.35 -15.79
N GLY A 104 -17.18 4.54 -15.37
CA GLY A 104 -15.75 4.87 -15.45
C GLY A 104 -15.25 5.74 -14.29
N LEU A 105 -16.10 6.07 -13.30
CA LEU A 105 -15.70 6.80 -12.10
C LEU A 105 -14.64 6.05 -11.29
N TRP A 106 -14.61 4.73 -11.37
CA TRP A 106 -13.55 3.89 -10.80
C TRP A 106 -12.15 4.35 -11.24
N GLY A 107 -12.00 4.87 -12.47
CA GLY A 107 -10.71 5.35 -12.97
C GLY A 107 -10.24 6.61 -12.24
N ALA A 108 -11.14 7.58 -12.02
CA ALA A 108 -10.83 8.78 -11.25
C ALA A 108 -10.54 8.43 -9.79
N GLY A 109 -11.33 7.51 -9.20
CA GLY A 109 -11.08 7.00 -7.85
C GLY A 109 -9.71 6.33 -7.72
N ALA A 110 -9.32 5.49 -8.68
CA ALA A 110 -8.02 4.84 -8.71
C ALA A 110 -6.88 5.85 -8.79
N LEU A 111 -7.03 6.91 -9.58
CA LEU A 111 -6.06 7.99 -9.68
C LEU A 111 -5.91 8.75 -8.36
N PHE A 112 -7.01 9.19 -7.76
CA PHE A 112 -6.96 9.90 -6.47
C PHE A 112 -6.37 9.03 -5.37
N LEU A 113 -6.76 7.75 -5.30
CA LEU A 113 -6.20 6.80 -4.35
C LEU A 113 -4.70 6.60 -4.57
N ALA A 114 -4.26 6.38 -5.82
CA ALA A 114 -2.84 6.20 -6.13
C ALA A 114 -2.01 7.42 -5.73
N VAL A 115 -2.46 8.63 -6.08
CA VAL A 115 -1.75 9.88 -5.74
C VAL A 115 -1.74 10.11 -4.23
N GLY A 116 -2.88 9.98 -3.56
CA GLY A 116 -2.99 10.19 -2.12
C GLY A 116 -2.11 9.22 -1.32
N VAL A 117 -2.15 7.94 -1.66
CA VAL A 117 -1.34 6.90 -1.00
C VAL A 117 0.13 7.09 -1.31
N PHE A 118 0.50 7.44 -2.55
CA PHE A 118 1.88 7.70 -2.90
C PHE A 118 2.47 8.86 -2.09
N LEU A 119 1.76 9.99 -2.03
CA LEU A 119 2.20 11.17 -1.27
C LEU A 119 2.28 10.88 0.23
N GLY A 120 1.25 10.24 0.80
CA GLY A 120 1.24 9.85 2.21
C GLY A 120 2.39 8.89 2.55
N ALA A 121 2.58 7.84 1.75
CA ALA A 121 3.66 6.88 1.93
C ALA A 121 5.04 7.52 1.74
N ALA A 122 5.19 8.47 0.83
CA ALA A 122 6.44 9.22 0.64
C ALA A 122 6.78 10.06 1.88
N VAL A 123 5.81 10.77 2.46
CA VAL A 123 5.99 11.54 3.70
C VAL A 123 6.38 10.63 4.86
N VAL A 124 5.63 9.54 5.09
CA VAL A 124 5.93 8.58 6.17
C VAL A 124 7.31 7.95 5.98
N SER A 125 7.65 7.55 4.75
CA SER A 125 8.98 6.99 4.43
C SER A 125 10.08 8.01 4.69
N TYR A 126 9.90 9.26 4.29
CA TYR A 126 10.88 10.32 4.52
C TYR A 126 11.11 10.57 6.00
N VAL A 127 10.04 10.74 6.78
CA VAL A 127 10.12 10.95 8.23
C VAL A 127 10.79 9.76 8.92
N THR A 128 10.42 8.54 8.54
CA THR A 128 11.03 7.30 9.07
C THR A 128 12.52 7.24 8.75
N ALA A 129 12.91 7.48 7.50
CA ALA A 129 14.31 7.45 7.08
C ALA A 129 15.13 8.56 7.76
N TRP A 130 14.57 9.76 7.89
CA TRP A 130 15.19 10.88 8.61
C TRP A 130 15.43 10.50 10.07
N TRP A 131 14.41 9.97 10.74
CA TRP A 131 14.49 9.57 12.15
C TRP A 131 15.52 8.47 12.38
N LEU A 132 15.57 7.45 11.51
CA LEU A 132 16.54 6.36 11.60
C LEU A 132 17.98 6.84 11.43
N ARG A 133 18.22 7.88 10.61
CA ARG A 133 19.56 8.47 10.43
C ARG A 133 20.04 9.26 11.65
N HIS A 134 19.14 9.90 12.38
CA HIS A 134 19.47 10.73 13.54
C HIS A 134 19.54 9.94 14.85
N ARG A 135 19.11 8.67 14.86
CA ARG A 135 19.14 7.79 16.04
C ARG A 135 20.33 6.83 16.09
N THR A 136 21.09 6.72 15.02
CA THR A 136 22.38 6.02 15.04
C THR A 136 23.45 6.98 15.53
N PRO A 137 24.00 6.81 16.75
CA PRO A 137 25.16 7.58 17.22
C PRO A 137 26.41 7.29 16.40
#